data_AF-A0A531MGI4-F1
#
_entry.id   AF-A0A531MGI4-F1
#
_cell.length_a   1.000
_cell.length_b   1.000
_cell.length_c   1.000
_cell.angle_alpha   90.00
_cell.angle_beta   90.00
_cell.angle_gamma   90.00
#
_symmetry.space_group_name_H-M   'P 1'
#
loop_
_entity.id
_entity.type
_entity.pdbx_description
1 polymer ?
#
loop_
_entity_poly.entity_id
_entity_poly.type
_entity_poly.pdbx_seq_one_letter_code
_entity_poly.pdbx_strand_id
1 'polypeptide(L)'
;VINDAGSQIDVLGRSAMLRYREALGEDIGEIPAGLYPGDYLVSVGEALVREFGRSLLQMPDDEALAIVKDRTIDAMMAMIREDLALLNVHHDVFFSERTLHADNARKIRSAINDLTLKGHIYKGKLPPPKGEKPDDWEDREQTLFRSTAVGDDMDRALVKSDGSFTYFAADVAYLKDKVDRGFVDLIYVLGADHGGYVKRLEALARAIAGDDVKLTVLLCNLVKLFRDGEPVRMSKRSGDFVTLREV
;
A
#
# COMPACT_ATOMS: atom_id res chain seq x y z
N VAL A 1 -7.51 2.93 0.41
CA VAL A 1 -6.41 3.42 -0.45
C VAL A 1 -5.97 2.23 -1.26
N ILE A 2 -5.69 2.43 -2.54
CA ILE A 2 -4.96 1.47 -3.35
C ILE A 2 -3.50 1.85 -3.20
N ASN A 3 -2.66 0.91 -2.74
CA ASN A 3 -1.23 1.12 -2.61
C ASN A 3 -0.56 0.89 -3.97
N ASP A 4 -0.86 1.78 -4.92
CA ASP A 4 -0.40 1.73 -6.30
C ASP A 4 0.92 2.50 -6.53
N ALA A 5 1.65 2.79 -5.45
CA ALA A 5 2.98 3.39 -5.46
C ALA A 5 4.02 2.51 -4.75
N GLY A 6 5.30 2.77 -5.02
CA GLY A 6 6.42 2.09 -4.35
C GLY A 6 6.85 0.77 -5.00
N SER A 7 7.81 0.11 -4.35
CA SER A 7 8.56 -1.03 -4.92
C SER A 7 7.73 -2.29 -5.15
N GLN A 8 6.63 -2.49 -4.41
CA GLN A 8 5.71 -3.62 -4.63
C GLN A 8 5.09 -3.57 -6.03
N ILE A 9 4.87 -2.37 -6.59
CA ILE A 9 4.35 -2.22 -7.95
C ILE A 9 5.40 -2.56 -9.01
N ASP A 10 6.68 -2.31 -8.73
CA ASP A 10 7.76 -2.76 -9.62
C ASP A 10 7.86 -4.29 -9.63
N VAL A 11 7.68 -4.93 -8.47
CA VAL A 11 7.58 -6.40 -8.37
C VAL A 11 6.36 -6.90 -9.16
N LEU A 12 5.21 -6.24 -9.04
CA LEU A 12 3.99 -6.58 -9.78
C LEU A 12 4.18 -6.48 -11.29
N GLY A 13 4.73 -5.36 -11.78
CA GLY A 13 5.00 -5.16 -13.20
C GLY A 13 6.01 -6.17 -13.76
N ARG A 14 7.07 -6.50 -13.01
CA ARG A 14 8.04 -7.53 -13.41
C ARG A 14 7.40 -8.91 -13.48
N SER A 15 6.50 -9.22 -12.55
CA SER A 15 5.75 -10.48 -12.54
C SER A 15 4.84 -10.59 -13.77
N ALA A 16 4.12 -9.51 -14.10
CA ALA A 16 3.27 -9.47 -15.29
C ALA A 16 4.07 -9.50 -16.60
N MET A 17 5.28 -8.91 -16.64
CA MET A 17 6.17 -9.00 -17.80
C MET A 17 6.60 -10.45 -18.08
N LEU A 18 6.81 -11.27 -17.04
CA LEU A 18 7.06 -12.71 -17.24
C LEU A 18 5.84 -13.40 -17.84
N ARG A 19 4.64 -13.16 -17.32
CA ARG A 19 3.40 -13.72 -17.90
C ARG A 19 3.13 -13.24 -19.33
N TYR A 20 3.54 -12.03 -19.68
CA TYR A 20 3.50 -11.53 -21.05
C TYR A 20 4.47 -12.30 -21.98
N ARG A 21 5.70 -12.58 -21.53
CA ARG A 21 6.64 -13.42 -22.29
C ARG A 21 6.13 -14.85 -22.46
N GLU A 22 5.58 -15.42 -21.41
CA GLU A 22 4.91 -16.73 -21.45
C GLU A 22 3.79 -16.76 -22.49
N ALA A 23 2.93 -15.74 -22.52
CA ALA A 23 1.85 -15.61 -23.50
C ALA A 23 2.35 -15.40 -24.95
N LEU A 24 3.59 -14.96 -25.15
CA LEU A 24 4.26 -14.92 -26.47
C LEU A 24 4.86 -16.27 -26.89
N GLY A 25 4.75 -17.29 -26.05
CA GLY A 25 5.30 -18.62 -26.26
C GLY A 25 6.76 -18.78 -25.83
N GLU A 26 7.28 -17.86 -25.02
CA GLU A 26 8.62 -18.03 -24.42
C GLU A 26 8.55 -18.97 -23.21
N ASP A 27 9.57 -19.82 -23.05
CA ASP A 27 9.75 -20.59 -21.82
C ASP A 27 10.34 -19.67 -20.74
N ILE A 28 9.49 -19.31 -19.76
CA ILE A 28 9.87 -18.43 -18.65
C ILE A 28 10.43 -19.21 -17.44
N GLY A 29 10.44 -20.54 -17.48
CA GLY A 29 10.83 -21.39 -16.36
C GLY A 29 9.98 -21.17 -15.10
N GLU A 30 10.56 -21.45 -13.93
CA GLU A 30 9.92 -21.14 -12.65
C GLU A 30 9.98 -19.64 -12.36
N ILE A 31 8.88 -19.09 -11.84
CA ILE A 31 8.83 -17.68 -11.44
C ILE A 31 9.83 -17.44 -10.29
N PRO A 32 10.80 -16.51 -10.44
CA PRO A 32 11.81 -16.24 -9.42
C PRO A 32 11.22 -15.86 -8.06
N ALA A 33 11.89 -16.30 -6.99
CA ALA A 33 11.54 -15.94 -5.62
C ALA A 33 11.52 -14.41 -5.43
N GLY A 34 10.45 -13.90 -4.82
CA GLY A 34 10.25 -12.46 -4.60
C GLY A 34 9.35 -11.77 -5.63
N LEU A 35 9.03 -12.45 -6.74
CA LEU A 35 7.96 -12.03 -7.65
C LEU A 35 6.62 -12.65 -7.23
N TYR A 36 5.53 -12.15 -7.81
CA TYR A 36 4.19 -12.73 -7.59
C TYR A 36 3.98 -13.89 -8.56
N PRO A 37 3.83 -15.14 -8.04
CA PRO A 37 3.71 -16.30 -8.91
C PRO A 37 2.28 -16.57 -9.41
N GLY A 38 1.28 -15.94 -8.79
CA GLY A 38 -0.11 -16.37 -8.91
C GLY A 38 -0.69 -16.34 -10.34
N ASP A 39 -1.54 -17.31 -10.62
CA ASP A 39 -2.17 -17.51 -11.93
C ASP A 39 -3.11 -16.37 -12.35
N TYR A 40 -3.54 -15.55 -11.39
CA TYR A 40 -4.31 -14.34 -11.65
C TYR A 40 -3.61 -13.36 -12.62
N LEU A 41 -2.27 -13.42 -12.73
CA LEU A 41 -1.48 -12.62 -13.68
C LEU A 41 -1.39 -13.22 -15.10
N VAL A 42 -1.77 -14.48 -15.32
CA VAL A 42 -1.73 -15.11 -16.66
C VAL A 42 -2.61 -14.32 -17.63
N SER A 43 -3.86 -14.02 -17.20
CA SER A 43 -4.81 -13.23 -17.99
C SER A 43 -4.30 -11.81 -18.33
N VAL A 44 -3.45 -11.23 -17.47
CA VAL A 44 -2.79 -9.94 -17.71
C VAL A 44 -1.74 -10.08 -18.80
N GLY A 45 -0.92 -11.12 -18.74
CA GLY A 45 0.08 -11.42 -19.78
C GLY A 45 -0.56 -11.56 -21.16
N GLU A 46 -1.65 -12.32 -21.25
CA GLU A 46 -2.42 -12.46 -22.49
C GLU A 46 -3.03 -11.12 -22.96
N ALA A 47 -3.54 -10.30 -22.05
CA ALA A 47 -4.08 -8.98 -22.39
C ALA A 47 -3.00 -8.05 -22.95
N LEU A 48 -1.80 -8.07 -22.37
CA LEU A 48 -0.64 -7.32 -22.86
C LEU A 48 -0.23 -7.78 -24.26
N VAL A 49 -0.25 -9.09 -24.56
CA VAL A 49 0.00 -9.60 -25.92
C VAL A 49 -1.08 -9.15 -26.90
N ARG A 50 -2.36 -9.17 -26.50
CA ARG A 50 -3.46 -8.69 -27.35
C ARG A 50 -3.33 -7.21 -27.68
N GLU A 51 -2.89 -6.38 -26.74
CA GLU A 51 -2.76 -4.93 -26.93
C GLU A 51 -1.46 -4.53 -27.65
N PHE A 52 -0.33 -5.14 -27.28
CA PHE A 52 1.00 -4.69 -27.71
C PHE A 52 1.74 -5.68 -28.62
N GLY A 53 1.23 -6.90 -28.81
CA GLY A 53 1.92 -7.93 -29.57
C GLY A 53 3.30 -8.20 -28.97
N ARG A 54 4.37 -7.95 -29.75
CA ARG A 54 5.77 -8.07 -29.31
C ARG A 54 6.43 -6.72 -28.97
N SER A 55 5.74 -5.59 -29.11
CA SER A 55 6.38 -4.28 -29.09
C SER A 55 7.03 -3.93 -27.74
N LEU A 56 6.49 -4.43 -26.62
CA LEU A 56 7.06 -4.18 -25.29
C LEU A 56 8.48 -4.77 -25.13
N LEU A 57 8.85 -5.80 -25.90
CA LEU A 57 10.21 -6.37 -25.89
C LEU A 57 11.20 -5.57 -26.76
N GLN A 58 10.71 -4.60 -27.52
CA GLN A 58 11.52 -3.78 -28.44
C GLN A 58 11.75 -2.36 -27.90
N MET A 59 11.12 -2.04 -26.77
CA MET A 59 11.26 -0.77 -26.07
C MET A 59 12.36 -0.85 -25.01
N PRO A 60 12.91 0.29 -24.55
CA PRO A 60 13.73 0.32 -23.35
C PRO A 60 12.98 -0.28 -22.14
N ASP A 61 13.70 -1.07 -21.33
CA ASP A 61 13.10 -1.82 -20.21
C ASP A 61 12.27 -0.94 -19.26
N ASP A 62 12.73 0.27 -18.96
CA ASP A 62 12.03 1.19 -18.05
C ASP A 62 10.71 1.71 -18.65
N GLU A 63 10.68 1.97 -19.96
CA GLU A 63 9.47 2.40 -20.68
C GLU A 63 8.45 1.26 -20.77
N ALA A 64 8.91 0.06 -21.14
CA ALA A 64 8.07 -1.12 -21.19
C ALA A 64 7.49 -1.46 -19.81
N LEU A 65 8.33 -1.42 -18.77
CA LEU A 65 7.89 -1.71 -17.40
C LEU A 65 6.89 -0.66 -16.88
N ALA A 66 7.03 0.62 -17.24
CA ALA A 66 6.04 1.64 -16.88
C ALA A 66 4.65 1.32 -17.47
N ILE A 67 4.59 0.97 -18.77
CA ILE A 67 3.34 0.58 -19.43
C ILE A 67 2.75 -0.68 -18.79
N VAL A 68 3.57 -1.70 -18.57
CA VAL A 68 3.13 -2.97 -17.96
C VAL A 68 2.60 -2.74 -16.54
N LYS A 69 3.26 -1.90 -15.73
CA LYS A 69 2.78 -1.56 -14.38
C LYS A 69 1.39 -0.96 -14.41
N ASP A 70 1.16 0.02 -15.27
CA ASP A 70 -0.13 0.71 -15.36
C ASP A 70 -1.25 -0.25 -15.80
N ARG A 71 -1.01 -1.02 -16.88
CA ARG A 71 -1.97 -2.03 -17.36
C ARG A 71 -2.24 -3.12 -16.34
N THR A 72 -1.22 -3.54 -15.60
CA THR A 72 -1.38 -4.56 -14.56
C THR A 72 -2.21 -4.02 -13.40
N ILE A 73 -1.98 -2.77 -12.96
CA ILE A 73 -2.81 -2.15 -11.91
C ILE A 73 -4.26 -2.03 -12.36
N ASP A 74 -4.51 -1.58 -13.59
CA ASP A 74 -5.86 -1.47 -14.14
C ASP A 74 -6.58 -2.83 -14.15
N ALA A 75 -5.90 -3.88 -14.62
CA ALA A 75 -6.44 -5.25 -14.65
C ALA A 75 -6.70 -5.79 -13.23
N MET A 76 -5.78 -5.58 -12.28
CA MET A 76 -5.97 -5.99 -10.89
C MET A 76 -7.11 -5.25 -10.23
N MET A 77 -7.25 -3.95 -10.48
CA MET A 77 -8.35 -3.16 -9.94
C MET A 77 -9.69 -3.55 -10.55
N ALA A 78 -9.74 -3.95 -11.82
CA ALA A 78 -10.95 -4.51 -12.43
C ALA A 78 -11.36 -5.81 -11.72
N MET A 79 -10.42 -6.74 -11.55
CA MET A 79 -10.66 -8.01 -10.85
C MET A 79 -11.13 -7.81 -9.40
N ILE A 80 -10.47 -6.91 -8.64
CA ILE A 80 -10.86 -6.58 -7.27
C ILE A 80 -12.27 -6.00 -7.21
N ARG A 81 -12.64 -5.11 -8.15
CA ARG A 81 -14.00 -4.52 -8.20
C ARG A 81 -15.06 -5.57 -8.50
N GLU A 82 -14.79 -6.49 -9.41
CA GLU A 82 -15.68 -7.62 -9.70
C GLU A 82 -15.85 -8.53 -8.49
N ASP A 83 -14.76 -8.90 -7.82
CA ASP A 83 -14.79 -9.76 -6.62
C ASP A 83 -15.59 -9.11 -5.49
N LEU A 84 -15.39 -7.81 -5.25
CA LEU A 84 -16.16 -7.07 -4.26
C LEU A 84 -17.65 -6.98 -4.63
N ALA A 85 -17.97 -6.83 -5.92
CA ALA A 85 -19.35 -6.79 -6.39
C ALA A 85 -20.07 -8.14 -6.19
N LEU A 86 -19.38 -9.28 -6.27
CA LEU A 86 -19.94 -10.60 -5.93
C LEU A 86 -20.39 -10.67 -4.46
N LEU A 87 -19.76 -9.89 -3.59
CA LEU A 87 -20.12 -9.75 -2.17
C LEU A 87 -21.06 -8.57 -1.89
N ASN A 88 -21.60 -7.93 -2.94
CA ASN A 88 -22.43 -6.73 -2.83
C ASN A 88 -21.70 -5.55 -2.12
N VAL A 89 -20.38 -5.47 -2.29
CA VAL A 89 -19.54 -4.39 -1.76
C VAL A 89 -19.18 -3.44 -2.92
N HIS A 90 -19.60 -2.19 -2.80
CA HIS A 90 -19.34 -1.14 -3.79
C HIS A 90 -18.72 0.07 -3.11
N HIS A 91 -17.50 0.44 -3.51
CA HIS A 91 -16.85 1.66 -3.02
C HIS A 91 -17.13 2.82 -3.96
N ASP A 92 -17.56 3.95 -3.40
CA ASP A 92 -17.71 5.21 -4.15
C ASP A 92 -16.35 5.73 -4.65
N VAL A 93 -15.30 5.57 -3.84
CA VAL A 93 -13.97 6.08 -4.13
C VAL A 93 -12.91 5.03 -3.84
N PHE A 94 -12.15 4.70 -4.87
CA PHE A 94 -10.86 4.03 -4.74
C PHE A 94 -9.75 5.08 -4.83
N PHE A 95 -9.21 5.48 -3.67
CA PHE A 95 -8.17 6.51 -3.59
C PHE A 95 -6.80 5.94 -3.95
N SER A 96 -6.14 6.48 -4.97
CA SER A 96 -4.80 6.08 -5.43
C SER A 96 -3.70 6.77 -4.60
N GLU A 97 -2.77 5.98 -4.05
CA GLU A 97 -1.60 6.46 -3.34
C GLU A 97 -0.65 7.25 -4.25
N ARG A 98 -0.57 6.92 -5.56
CA ARG A 98 0.20 7.72 -6.54
C ARG A 98 -0.15 9.20 -6.49
N THR A 99 -1.43 9.54 -6.24
CA THR A 99 -1.86 10.94 -6.15
C THR A 99 -1.26 11.70 -4.97
N LEU A 100 -0.81 11.00 -3.91
CA LEU A 100 -0.11 11.60 -2.77
C LEU A 100 1.35 11.92 -3.11
N HIS A 101 1.97 11.11 -3.97
CA HIS A 101 3.36 11.25 -4.41
C HIS A 101 3.51 12.09 -5.69
N ALA A 102 2.42 12.35 -6.40
CA ALA A 102 2.37 13.24 -7.56
C ALA A 102 2.80 14.69 -7.22
N ASP A 103 3.16 15.44 -8.27
CA ASP A 103 3.64 16.83 -8.16
C ASP A 103 4.76 16.99 -7.13
N ASN A 104 5.70 16.04 -7.16
CA ASN A 104 6.77 15.92 -6.18
C ASN A 104 6.16 15.82 -4.76
N ALA A 105 5.22 14.92 -4.51
CA ALA A 105 4.59 14.73 -3.20
C ALA A 105 4.02 16.02 -2.53
N ARG A 106 3.39 16.90 -3.33
CA ARG A 106 2.82 18.18 -2.85
C ARG A 106 1.84 17.98 -1.69
N LYS A 107 0.95 16.98 -1.78
CA LYS A 107 -0.04 16.68 -0.74
C LYS A 107 0.62 16.31 0.60
N ILE A 108 1.65 15.46 0.56
CA ILE A 108 2.42 15.07 1.75
C ILE A 108 3.11 16.29 2.37
N ARG A 109 3.78 17.10 1.56
CA ARG A 109 4.45 18.31 2.06
C ARG A 109 3.50 19.33 2.64
N SER A 110 2.33 19.52 2.02
CA SER A 110 1.29 20.40 2.55
C SER A 110 0.82 19.93 3.93
N ALA A 111 0.55 18.63 4.09
CA ALA A 111 0.09 18.08 5.36
C ALA A 111 1.15 18.20 6.46
N ILE A 112 2.43 17.96 6.13
CA ILE A 112 3.54 18.16 7.07
C ILE A 112 3.70 19.65 7.45
N ASN A 113 3.57 20.57 6.48
CA ASN A 113 3.65 22.00 6.76
C ASN A 113 2.53 22.45 7.70
N ASP A 114 1.30 21.99 7.49
CA ASP A 114 0.17 22.34 8.36
C ASP A 114 0.39 21.83 9.79
N LEU A 115 0.87 20.60 9.95
CA LEU A 115 1.24 20.07 11.26
C LEU A 115 2.43 20.82 11.88
N THR A 116 3.35 21.32 11.05
CA THR A 116 4.48 22.13 11.52
C THR A 116 3.99 23.46 12.10
N LEU A 117 3.08 24.14 11.40
CA LEU A 117 2.46 25.39 11.87
C LEU A 117 1.65 25.19 13.16
N LYS A 118 1.07 24.00 13.35
CA LYS A 118 0.41 23.59 14.61
C LYS A 118 1.37 23.15 15.71
N GLY A 119 2.68 23.14 15.49
CA GLY A 119 3.69 22.76 16.48
C GLY A 119 3.84 21.25 16.70
N HIS A 120 3.29 20.42 15.81
CA HIS A 120 3.34 18.97 15.91
C HIS A 120 4.55 18.33 15.21
N ILE A 121 5.38 19.11 14.51
CA ILE A 121 6.55 18.61 13.79
C ILE A 121 7.82 19.22 14.37
N TYR A 122 8.86 18.39 14.54
CA TYR A 122 10.15 18.84 15.04
C TYR A 122 11.30 18.00 14.46
N LYS A 123 12.54 18.46 14.69
CA LYS A 123 13.75 17.69 14.40
C LYS A 123 14.24 17.01 15.68
N GLY A 124 14.48 15.71 15.61
CA GLY A 124 14.95 14.95 16.76
C GLY A 124 15.44 13.55 16.39
N LYS A 125 15.87 12.80 17.40
CA LYS A 125 16.33 11.42 17.27
C LYS A 125 15.31 10.46 17.86
N LEU A 126 15.11 9.31 17.24
CA LEU A 126 14.33 8.22 17.81
C LEU A 126 15.26 7.18 18.45
N PRO A 127 14.82 6.51 19.53
CA PRO A 127 15.55 5.37 20.06
C PRO A 127 15.63 4.25 18.99
N PRO A 128 16.60 3.34 19.10
CA PRO A 128 16.63 2.17 18.25
C PRO A 128 15.32 1.38 18.38
N PRO A 129 14.81 0.80 17.27
CA PRO A 129 13.61 -0.01 17.31
C PRO A 129 13.78 -1.18 18.27
N LYS A 130 12.67 -1.55 18.94
CA LYS A 130 12.63 -2.73 19.80
C LYS A 130 12.57 -3.96 18.90
N GLY A 131 13.66 -4.72 18.81
CA GLY A 131 13.75 -5.94 18.01
C GLY A 131 14.81 -5.85 16.91
N GLU A 132 14.52 -6.46 15.76
CA GLU A 132 15.40 -6.43 14.60
C GLU A 132 15.49 -5.00 14.05
N LYS A 133 16.72 -4.55 13.79
CA LYS A 133 16.95 -3.22 13.21
C LYS A 133 16.66 -3.31 11.72
N PRO A 134 15.75 -2.49 11.18
CA PRO A 134 15.63 -2.32 9.74
C PRO A 134 16.97 -1.93 9.13
N ASP A 135 17.24 -2.38 7.91
CA ASP A 135 18.47 -2.07 7.18
C ASP A 135 18.67 -0.55 6.98
N ASP A 136 17.59 0.23 7.00
CA ASP A 136 17.59 1.68 6.85
C ASP A 136 17.58 2.45 8.19
N TRP A 137 17.75 1.78 9.33
CA TRP A 137 17.83 2.46 10.62
C TRP A 137 19.21 3.10 10.84
N GLU A 138 19.21 4.39 11.17
CA GLU A 138 20.41 5.16 11.50
C GLU A 138 20.18 6.02 12.75
N ASP A 139 21.20 6.14 13.62
CA ASP A 139 21.20 7.12 14.71
C ASP A 139 21.47 8.53 14.15
N ARG A 140 20.39 9.18 13.70
CA ARG A 140 20.44 10.51 13.10
C ARG A 140 19.28 11.39 13.55
N GLU A 141 19.48 12.68 13.41
CA GLU A 141 18.39 13.64 13.53
C GLU A 141 17.50 13.57 12.29
N GLN A 142 16.19 13.55 12.50
CA GLN A 142 15.21 13.37 11.44
C GLN A 142 13.92 14.16 11.72
N THR A 143 13.07 14.32 10.70
CA THR A 143 11.77 15.00 10.83
C THR A 143 10.78 14.06 11.51
N LEU A 144 10.30 14.46 12.69
CA LEU A 144 9.42 13.68 13.54
C LEU A 144 8.08 14.36 13.73
N PHE A 145 7.01 13.57 13.66
CA PHE A 145 5.71 13.91 14.20
C PHE A 145 5.72 13.65 15.70
N ARG A 146 5.44 14.69 16.48
CA ARG A 146 5.29 14.69 17.94
C ARG A 146 3.99 14.01 18.35
N SER A 147 3.81 12.77 17.94
CA SER A 147 2.60 11.98 18.14
C SER A 147 2.36 11.64 19.60
N THR A 148 3.41 11.55 20.42
CA THR A 148 3.28 11.30 21.87
C THR A 148 2.54 12.42 22.59
N ALA A 149 2.71 13.67 22.16
CA ALA A 149 2.01 14.82 22.72
C ALA A 149 0.49 14.80 22.43
N VAL A 150 0.05 13.95 21.51
CA VAL A 150 -1.36 13.77 21.11
C VAL A 150 -1.82 12.32 21.32
N GLY A 151 -1.15 11.55 22.16
CA GLY A 151 -1.63 10.26 22.69
C GLY A 151 -1.10 8.99 22.01
N ASP A 152 -0.07 9.10 21.18
CA ASP A 152 0.67 7.94 20.65
C ASP A 152 1.71 7.40 21.65
N ASP A 153 2.26 6.21 21.40
CA ASP A 153 3.27 5.59 22.26
C ASP A 153 4.71 6.05 21.98
N MET A 154 4.99 6.44 20.73
CA MET A 154 6.30 6.90 20.28
C MET A 154 6.15 7.84 19.10
N ASP A 155 6.98 8.88 19.06
CA ASP A 155 7.03 9.83 17.96
C ASP A 155 7.38 9.14 16.63
N ARG A 156 6.85 9.66 15.52
CA ARG A 156 6.89 8.96 14.22
C ARG A 156 7.75 9.70 13.21
N ALA A 157 8.64 8.96 12.55
CA ALA A 157 9.42 9.49 11.45
C ALA A 157 8.56 9.76 10.22
N LEU A 158 8.77 10.92 9.61
CA LEU A 158 8.09 11.34 8.38
C LEU A 158 8.98 11.27 7.14
N VAL A 159 10.31 11.28 7.32
CA VAL A 159 11.30 11.31 6.23
C VAL A 159 12.40 10.28 6.52
N LYS A 160 12.74 9.45 5.53
CA LYS A 160 13.79 8.43 5.57
C LYS A 160 15.20 9.02 5.46
N SER A 161 16.24 8.17 5.53
CA SER A 161 17.66 8.55 5.39
C SER A 161 17.97 9.11 4.02
N ASP A 162 17.40 8.50 2.98
CA ASP A 162 17.52 8.93 1.57
C ASP A 162 16.71 10.20 1.21
N GLY A 163 16.00 10.81 2.17
CA GLY A 163 15.17 12.00 1.96
C GLY A 163 13.77 11.73 1.42
N SER A 164 13.43 10.47 1.11
CA SER A 164 12.07 10.09 0.71
C SER A 164 11.11 10.08 1.91
N PHE A 165 9.81 10.16 1.64
CA PHE A 165 8.78 10.12 2.68
C PHE A 165 8.56 8.70 3.21
N THR A 166 8.23 8.59 4.50
CA THR A 166 7.79 7.31 5.09
C THR A 166 6.35 6.99 4.67
N TYR A 167 5.94 5.71 4.77
CA TYR A 167 4.53 5.34 4.57
C TYR A 167 3.60 6.09 5.53
N PHE A 168 4.08 6.36 6.75
CA PHE A 168 3.30 7.15 7.70
C PHE A 168 3.08 8.60 7.23
N ALA A 169 4.02 9.20 6.49
CA ALA A 169 3.80 10.52 5.91
C ALA A 169 2.74 10.52 4.80
N ALA A 170 2.60 9.41 4.06
CA ALA A 170 1.48 9.23 3.13
C ALA A 170 0.14 9.12 3.90
N ASP A 171 0.10 8.39 5.02
CA ASP A 171 -1.10 8.32 5.88
C ASP A 171 -1.50 9.68 6.46
N VAL A 172 -0.52 10.52 6.85
CA VAL A 172 -0.75 11.91 7.28
C VAL A 172 -1.48 12.70 6.19
N ALA A 173 -1.00 12.61 4.95
CA ALA A 173 -1.61 13.29 3.82
C ALA A 173 -3.01 12.76 3.50
N TYR A 174 -3.20 11.44 3.58
CA TYR A 174 -4.47 10.81 3.28
C TYR A 174 -5.55 11.09 4.35
N LEU A 175 -5.18 11.06 5.64
CA LEU A 175 -6.12 11.43 6.69
C LEU A 175 -6.55 12.89 6.54
N LYS A 176 -5.60 13.79 6.26
CA LYS A 176 -5.90 15.19 5.98
C LYS A 176 -6.84 15.35 4.78
N ASP A 177 -6.59 14.64 3.68
CA ASP A 177 -7.44 14.65 2.48
C ASP A 177 -8.89 14.22 2.79
N LYS A 178 -9.11 13.28 3.72
CA LYS A 178 -10.47 12.95 4.19
C LYS A 178 -11.09 14.09 5.01
N VAL A 179 -10.34 14.70 5.92
CA VAL A 179 -10.84 15.81 6.74
C VAL A 179 -11.16 17.03 5.88
N ASP A 180 -10.30 17.37 4.91
CA ASP A 180 -10.51 18.49 3.99
C ASP A 180 -11.73 18.28 3.08
N ARG A 181 -12.15 17.03 2.85
CA ARG A 181 -13.42 16.70 2.17
C ARG A 181 -14.66 16.89 3.04
N GLY A 182 -14.50 17.29 4.30
CA GLY A 182 -15.59 17.57 5.24
C GLY A 182 -16.09 16.36 6.02
N PHE A 183 -15.38 15.23 5.99
CA PHE A 183 -15.76 14.05 6.77
C PHE A 183 -15.36 14.22 8.24
N VAL A 184 -16.35 14.19 9.13
CA VAL A 184 -16.18 14.30 10.59
C VAL A 184 -16.16 12.96 11.31
N ASP A 185 -16.72 11.90 10.70
CA ASP A 185 -16.63 10.53 11.19
C ASP A 185 -15.72 9.71 10.27
N LEU A 186 -14.57 9.27 10.80
CA LEU A 186 -13.59 8.47 10.07
C LEU A 186 -13.55 7.05 10.64
N ILE A 187 -13.97 6.07 9.84
CA ILE A 187 -13.91 4.65 10.20
C ILE A 187 -12.78 3.98 9.42
N TYR A 188 -11.88 3.30 10.14
CA TYR A 188 -10.83 2.45 9.58
C TYR A 188 -11.13 1.00 9.92
N VAL A 189 -11.09 0.12 8.92
CA VAL A 189 -11.21 -1.34 9.12
C VAL A 189 -9.86 -1.96 8.78
N LEU A 190 -9.19 -2.54 9.79
CA LEU A 190 -7.83 -3.06 9.68
C LEU A 190 -7.76 -4.52 10.15
N GLY A 191 -6.72 -5.25 9.76
CA GLY A 191 -6.42 -6.55 10.36
C GLY A 191 -6.01 -6.43 11.83
N ALA A 192 -6.29 -7.45 12.65
CA ALA A 192 -5.96 -7.45 14.08
C ALA A 192 -4.45 -7.33 14.37
N ASP A 193 -3.60 -7.71 13.42
CA ASP A 193 -2.15 -7.51 13.43
C ASP A 193 -1.75 -6.02 13.42
N HIS A 194 -2.67 -5.11 13.09
CA HIS A 194 -2.47 -3.67 13.10
C HIS A 194 -2.93 -3.00 14.40
N GLY A 195 -3.18 -3.76 15.49
CA GLY A 195 -3.62 -3.19 16.77
C GLY A 195 -2.67 -2.11 17.34
N GLY A 196 -1.35 -2.25 17.12
CA GLY A 196 -0.37 -1.22 17.50
C GLY A 196 -0.45 0.08 16.69
N TYR A 197 -1.17 0.07 15.56
CA TYR A 197 -1.36 1.24 14.69
C TYR A 197 -2.53 2.13 15.11
N VAL A 198 -3.42 1.63 15.97
CA VAL A 198 -4.64 2.33 16.39
C VAL A 198 -4.32 3.68 17.05
N LYS A 199 -3.48 3.67 18.09
CA LYS A 199 -3.08 4.89 18.80
C LYS A 199 -2.43 5.93 17.89
N ARG A 200 -1.68 5.46 16.88
CA ARG A 200 -1.03 6.30 15.89
C ARG A 200 -2.04 7.05 15.01
N LEU A 201 -3.07 6.35 14.53
CA LEU A 201 -4.15 6.96 13.74
C LEU A 201 -4.97 7.95 14.56
N GLU A 202 -5.32 7.58 15.80
CA GLU A 202 -6.05 8.46 16.71
C GLU A 202 -5.26 9.74 17.05
N ALA A 203 -3.96 9.59 17.33
CA ALA A 203 -3.04 10.71 17.55
C ALA A 203 -2.97 11.63 16.33
N LEU A 204 -2.89 11.05 15.13
CA LEU A 204 -2.88 11.80 13.88
C LEU A 204 -4.19 12.57 13.66
N ALA A 205 -5.34 11.94 13.89
CA ALA A 205 -6.64 12.59 13.77
C ALA A 205 -6.75 13.81 14.72
N ARG A 206 -6.38 13.64 16.00
CA ARG A 206 -6.35 14.74 16.98
C ARG A 206 -5.41 15.88 16.57
N ALA A 207 -4.24 15.58 16.03
CA ALA A 207 -3.32 16.62 15.55
C ALA A 207 -3.84 17.36 14.31
N ILE A 208 -4.55 16.67 13.41
CA ILE A 208 -5.08 17.26 12.19
C ILE A 208 -6.35 18.07 12.46
N ALA A 209 -7.27 17.57 13.27
CA ALA A 209 -8.63 18.11 13.38
C ALA A 209 -9.11 18.35 14.82
N GLY A 210 -8.28 18.10 15.85
CA GLY A 210 -8.70 18.22 17.24
C GLY A 210 -9.88 17.30 17.54
N ASP A 211 -10.92 17.85 18.16
CA ASP A 211 -12.15 17.15 18.52
C ASP A 211 -13.24 17.22 17.42
N ASP A 212 -12.99 17.93 16.31
CA ASP A 212 -13.95 18.07 15.21
C ASP A 212 -14.11 16.77 14.41
N VAL A 213 -13.20 15.80 14.59
CA VAL A 213 -13.20 14.52 13.90
C VAL A 213 -13.18 13.37 14.89
N LYS A 214 -14.16 12.48 14.74
CA LYS A 214 -14.21 11.20 15.45
C LYS A 214 -13.58 10.11 14.59
N LEU A 215 -12.46 9.55 15.06
CA LEU A 215 -11.83 8.39 14.44
C LEU A 215 -12.21 7.10 15.17
N THR A 216 -12.69 6.10 14.44
CA THR A 216 -13.00 4.75 14.94
C THR A 216 -12.19 3.72 14.17
N VAL A 217 -11.49 2.83 14.87
CA VAL A 217 -10.77 1.70 14.25
C VAL A 217 -11.46 0.39 14.63
N LEU A 218 -11.86 -0.37 13.60
CA LEU A 218 -12.39 -1.72 13.72
C LEU A 218 -11.30 -2.72 13.33
N LEU A 219 -11.00 -3.67 14.21
CA LEU A 219 -9.99 -4.71 13.98
C LEU A 219 -10.66 -6.04 13.60
N CYS A 220 -10.35 -6.54 12.41
CA CYS A 220 -10.80 -7.82 11.90
C CYS A 220 -9.79 -8.92 12.23
N ASN A 221 -10.23 -9.95 12.96
CA ASN A 221 -9.38 -11.10 13.29
C ASN A 221 -9.09 -11.98 12.06
N LEU A 222 -7.99 -12.72 12.14
CA LEU A 222 -7.64 -13.72 11.13
C LEU A 222 -8.69 -14.83 11.07
N VAL A 223 -9.07 -15.20 9.86
CA VAL A 223 -9.96 -16.34 9.60
C VAL A 223 -9.15 -17.62 9.39
N LYS A 224 -9.73 -18.75 9.81
CA LYS A 224 -9.19 -20.09 9.52
C LYS A 224 -10.13 -20.80 8.56
N LEU A 225 -9.62 -21.19 7.40
CA LEU A 225 -10.37 -21.94 6.40
C LEU A 225 -10.21 -23.44 6.63
N PHE A 226 -11.31 -24.16 6.53
CA PHE A 226 -11.35 -25.63 6.63
C PHE A 226 -11.97 -26.20 5.35
N ARG A 227 -11.43 -27.32 4.87
CA ARG A 227 -12.00 -28.12 3.78
C ARG A 227 -12.06 -29.57 4.25
N ASP A 228 -13.25 -30.16 4.19
CA ASP A 228 -13.51 -31.52 4.67
C ASP A 228 -13.05 -31.78 6.13
N GLY A 229 -13.16 -30.76 6.99
CA GLY A 229 -12.77 -30.82 8.41
C GLY A 229 -11.29 -30.56 8.68
N GLU A 230 -10.45 -30.45 7.65
CA GLU A 230 -9.00 -30.19 7.77
C GLU A 230 -8.65 -28.73 7.45
N PRO A 231 -7.68 -28.12 8.15
CA PRO A 231 -7.29 -26.74 7.93
C PRO A 231 -6.56 -26.57 6.59
N VAL A 232 -7.02 -25.61 5.78
CA VAL A 232 -6.35 -25.24 4.53
C VAL A 232 -5.12 -24.40 4.84
N ARG A 233 -3.94 -24.86 4.41
CA ARG A 233 -2.69 -24.10 4.56
C ARG A 233 -2.51 -23.15 3.38
N MET A 234 -2.33 -21.86 3.68
CA MET A 234 -1.96 -20.85 2.69
C MET A 234 -0.44 -20.68 2.66
N SER A 235 0.15 -20.59 1.46
CA SER A 235 1.58 -20.39 1.24
C SER A 235 1.81 -19.29 0.21
N LYS A 236 2.30 -18.15 0.69
CA LYS A 236 2.70 -17.03 -0.19
C LYS A 236 3.86 -17.39 -1.14
N ARG A 237 4.68 -18.38 -0.79
CA ARG A 237 5.88 -18.75 -1.54
C ARG A 237 5.61 -19.70 -2.70
N SER A 238 4.65 -20.61 -2.55
CA SER A 238 4.24 -21.52 -3.63
C SER A 238 3.18 -20.90 -4.55
N GLY A 239 2.62 -19.75 -4.17
CA GLY A 239 1.48 -19.16 -4.89
C GLY A 239 0.13 -19.75 -4.48
N ASP A 240 0.12 -20.74 -3.58
CA ASP A 240 -1.09 -21.38 -3.07
C ASP A 240 -1.76 -20.49 -2.01
N PHE A 241 -2.66 -19.62 -2.45
CA PHE A 241 -3.59 -18.89 -1.57
C PHE A 241 -5.01 -19.07 -2.08
N VAL A 242 -5.96 -19.18 -1.14
CA VAL A 242 -7.38 -19.25 -1.49
C VAL A 242 -7.84 -17.84 -1.84
N THR A 243 -8.34 -17.65 -3.05
CA THR A 243 -8.89 -16.36 -3.46
C THR A 243 -10.29 -16.18 -2.91
N LEU A 244 -10.75 -14.93 -2.81
CA LEU A 244 -12.12 -14.65 -2.38
C LEU A 244 -13.16 -15.23 -3.34
N ARG A 245 -12.82 -15.31 -4.63
CA ARG A 245 -13.68 -15.85 -5.69
C ARG A 245 -13.85 -17.37 -5.61
N GLU A 246 -12.94 -18.07 -4.96
CA GLU A 246 -13.00 -19.54 -4.78
C GLU A 246 -13.87 -19.98 -3.60
N VAL A 247 -14.29 -19.05 -2.74
CA VAL A 247 -15.09 -19.30 -1.53
C VAL A 247 -16.54 -18.89 -1.76
#